data_AF-A0A2X2T0T4-F1
#
_entry.id   AF-A0A2X2T0T4-F1
#
_cell.length_a   1.000
_cell.length_b   1.000
_cell.length_c   1.000
_cell.angle_alpha   90.00
_cell.angle_beta   90.00
_cell.angle_gamma   90.00
#
_symmetry.space_group_name_H-M   'P 1'
#
loop_
_entity.id
_entity.type
_entity.pdbx_description
1 polymer ?
#
loop_
_entity_poly.entity_id
_entity_poly.type
_entity_poly.pdbx_seq_one_letter_code
_entity_poly.pdbx_strand_id
1 'polypeptide(L)'
;MQLEKQIKALVLEKDEVTPPIEALNTLKGGYRNINIEVQIEDFPYPYTHMSPFALTTKNAPQVTEAFERFVTSAVAFYLGKR
;
A
#
# COMPACT_ATOMS: atom_id res chain seq x y z
N MET A 1 15.66 -10.71 7.90
CA MET A 1 16.85 -9.96 7.43
C MET A 1 17.09 -10.01 5.92
N GLN A 2 17.15 -11.17 5.24
CA GLN A 2 17.48 -11.20 3.78
C GLN A 2 16.41 -10.55 2.87
N LEU A 3 15.11 -10.61 3.24
CA LEU A 3 14.00 -10.11 2.44
C LEU A 3 13.54 -8.68 2.77
N GLU A 4 14.03 -8.08 3.86
CA GLU A 4 13.58 -6.75 4.35
C GLU A 4 13.76 -5.62 3.34
N LYS A 5 14.66 -5.83 2.38
CA LYS A 5 14.92 -4.88 1.29
C LYS A 5 14.34 -5.30 -0.06
N GLN A 6 13.73 -6.47 -0.14
CA GLN A 6 13.24 -7.10 -1.36
C GLN A 6 11.71 -7.20 -1.39
N ILE A 7 11.06 -6.99 -0.24
CA ILE A 7 9.61 -6.99 -0.11
C ILE A 7 9.16 -5.65 0.46
N LYS A 8 8.11 -5.09 -0.13
CA LYS A 8 7.32 -3.97 0.36
C LYS A 8 5.86 -4.26 0.07
N ALA A 9 4.97 -3.91 1.00
CA ALA A 9 3.53 -3.99 0.79
C ALA A 9 2.91 -2.60 0.85
N LEU A 10 1.93 -2.36 -0.01
CA LEU A 10 0.98 -1.28 0.13
C LEU A 10 -0.39 -1.90 0.39
N VAL A 11 -1.07 -1.43 1.42
CA VAL A 11 -2.40 -1.88 1.84
C VAL A 11 -3.32 -0.68 2.05
N LEU A 12 -4.62 -0.90 1.93
CA LEU A 12 -5.60 0.16 2.10
C LEU A 12 -6.10 0.18 3.55
N GLU A 13 -6.20 1.36 4.15
CA GLU A 13 -6.60 1.51 5.55
C GLU A 13 -7.99 0.91 5.83
N LYS A 14 -8.95 1.13 4.91
CA LYS A 14 -10.34 0.67 5.02
C LYS A 14 -10.61 -0.66 4.29
N ASP A 15 -9.58 -1.47 4.04
CA ASP A 15 -9.77 -2.81 3.47
C ASP A 15 -10.42 -3.74 4.49
N GLU A 16 -11.62 -4.23 4.18
CA GLU A 16 -12.34 -5.20 5.03
C GLU A 16 -12.06 -6.66 4.64
N VAL A 17 -11.49 -6.91 3.45
CA VAL A 17 -11.13 -8.25 2.96
C VAL A 17 -9.75 -8.65 3.44
N THR A 18 -8.79 -7.72 3.34
CA THR A 18 -7.43 -7.88 3.88
C THR A 18 -7.02 -6.63 4.67
N PRO A 19 -7.48 -6.49 5.93
CA PRO A 19 -7.19 -5.31 6.73
C PRO A 19 -5.68 -5.11 6.96
N PRO A 20 -5.21 -3.87 7.19
CA PRO A 20 -3.78 -3.58 7.33
C PRO A 20 -3.07 -4.46 8.36
N ILE A 21 -3.76 -4.84 9.44
CA ILE A 21 -3.24 -5.68 10.53
C ILE A 21 -2.71 -7.03 10.02
N GLU A 22 -3.31 -7.60 8.98
CA GLU A 22 -2.92 -8.91 8.42
C GLU A 22 -1.57 -8.83 7.70
N ALA A 23 -1.38 -7.83 6.83
CA ALA A 23 -0.10 -7.57 6.19
C ALA A 23 0.99 -7.26 7.24
N LEU A 24 0.60 -6.49 8.24
CA LEU A 24 1.40 -6.11 9.37
C LEU A 24 1.86 -7.33 10.20
N ASN A 25 0.97 -8.25 10.55
CA ASN A 25 1.30 -9.49 11.29
C ASN A 25 2.18 -10.42 10.44
N THR A 26 1.88 -10.53 9.15
CA THR A 26 2.57 -11.40 8.21
C THR A 26 4.00 -10.92 7.93
N LEU A 27 4.18 -9.62 7.69
CA LEU A 27 5.46 -9.06 7.22
C LEU A 27 6.33 -8.52 8.36
N LYS A 28 5.74 -8.09 9.48
CA LYS A 28 6.50 -7.57 10.63
C LYS A 28 6.61 -8.58 11.79
N GLY A 29 5.87 -9.68 11.73
CA GLY A 29 5.77 -10.68 12.81
C GLY A 29 4.98 -10.18 14.02
N GLY A 30 4.61 -11.09 14.93
CA GLY A 30 3.82 -10.75 16.12
C GLY A 30 4.49 -9.73 17.06
N TYR A 31 5.83 -9.67 17.07
CA TYR A 31 6.62 -8.72 17.85
C TYR A 31 7.02 -7.44 17.10
N ARG A 32 6.61 -7.28 15.83
CA ARG A 32 6.87 -6.07 15.02
C ARG A 32 8.35 -5.70 14.84
N ASN A 33 9.23 -6.68 14.94
CA ASN A 33 10.69 -6.49 14.88
C ASN A 33 11.29 -6.83 13.50
N ILE A 34 10.49 -7.28 12.54
CA ILE A 34 10.94 -7.47 11.15
C ILE A 34 10.74 -6.15 10.38
N ASN A 35 11.82 -5.63 9.81
CA ASN A 35 11.85 -4.33 9.15
C ASN A 35 11.44 -4.38 7.66
N ILE A 36 10.32 -5.06 7.36
CA ILE A 36 9.67 -4.98 6.04
C ILE A 36 8.76 -3.76 6.03
N GLU A 37 8.86 -2.95 4.98
CA GLU A 37 8.00 -1.78 4.82
C GLU A 37 6.56 -2.20 4.49
N VAL A 38 5.62 -1.67 5.26
CA VAL A 38 4.17 -1.79 5.02
C VAL A 38 3.63 -0.37 4.98
N GLN A 39 3.33 0.10 3.77
CA GLN A 39 2.71 1.39 3.51
C GLN A 39 1.19 1.23 3.62
N ILE A 40 0.57 2.01 4.50
CA ILE A 40 -0.88 2.00 4.70
C ILE A 40 -1.40 3.30 4.10
N GLU A 41 -2.30 3.20 3.13
CA GLU A 41 -2.89 4.36 2.45
C GLU A 41 -4.38 4.45 2.73
N ASP A 42 -4.85 5.64 3.09
CA ASP A 42 -6.27 5.98 3.03
C ASP A 42 -6.50 6.98 1.91
N PHE A 43 -7.25 6.58 0.90
CA PHE A 43 -7.58 7.46 -0.20
C PHE A 43 -8.79 8.34 0.13
N PRO A 44 -8.82 9.60 -0.33
CA PRO A 44 -9.90 10.56 -0.05
C PRO A 44 -11.13 10.33 -0.96
N TYR A 45 -11.47 9.07 -1.23
CA TYR A 45 -12.61 8.65 -2.03
C TYR A 45 -13.02 7.21 -1.67
N PRO A 46 -14.24 6.76 -1.99
CA PRO A 46 -14.64 5.37 -1.78
C PRO A 46 -13.81 4.42 -2.63
N TYR A 47 -13.16 3.43 -2.01
CA TYR A 47 -12.39 2.38 -2.66
C TYR A 47 -12.78 0.99 -2.13
N THR A 48 -12.42 -0.05 -2.86
CA THR A 48 -12.59 -1.45 -2.44
C THR A 48 -11.29 -2.22 -2.62
N HIS A 49 -11.19 -3.40 -2.00
CA HIS A 49 -10.08 -4.34 -2.19
C HIS A 49 -9.78 -4.60 -3.68
N MET A 50 -10.84 -4.80 -4.48
CA MET A 50 -10.71 -5.13 -5.90
C MET A 50 -10.48 -3.91 -6.81
N SER A 51 -10.84 -2.71 -6.35
CA SER A 51 -10.76 -1.48 -7.16
C SER A 51 -10.28 -0.30 -6.31
N PRO A 52 -8.98 -0.25 -5.98
CA PRO A 52 -8.36 0.89 -5.31
C PRO A 52 -8.30 2.15 -6.17
N PHE A 53 -8.24 1.98 -7.50
CA PHE A 53 -8.17 3.04 -8.50
C PHE A 53 -9.35 2.92 -9.46
N ALA A 54 -10.55 3.27 -8.98
CA ALA A 54 -11.78 3.11 -9.76
C ALA A 54 -11.79 4.00 -11.01
N LEU A 55 -12.18 3.43 -12.16
CA LEU A 55 -12.39 4.18 -13.39
C LEU A 55 -13.67 5.01 -13.27
N THR A 56 -13.55 6.26 -12.83
CA THR A 56 -14.67 7.17 -12.60
C THR A 56 -14.32 8.59 -13.00
N THR A 57 -15.33 9.38 -13.38
CA THR A 57 -15.19 10.83 -13.60
C THR A 57 -15.42 11.65 -12.33
N LYS A 58 -16.11 11.08 -11.31
CA LYS A 58 -16.51 11.81 -10.09
C LYS A 58 -15.31 12.24 -9.23
N ASN A 59 -14.37 11.32 -9.05
CA ASN A 59 -13.17 11.51 -8.23
C ASN A 59 -11.89 11.33 -9.06
N ALA A 60 -11.95 11.61 -10.37
CA ALA A 60 -10.84 11.33 -11.29
C ALA A 60 -9.52 11.95 -10.83
N PRO A 61 -9.46 13.23 -10.39
CA PRO A 61 -8.21 13.83 -9.91
C PRO A 61 -7.61 13.08 -8.71
N GLN A 62 -8.45 12.74 -7.72
CA GLN A 62 -7.98 12.05 -6.52
C GLN A 62 -7.53 10.62 -6.82
N VAL A 63 -8.24 9.91 -7.71
CA VAL A 63 -7.86 8.57 -8.16
C VAL A 63 -6.52 8.61 -8.90
N THR A 64 -6.34 9.58 -9.81
CA THR A 64 -5.07 9.77 -10.51
C THR A 64 -3.94 10.07 -9.52
N GLU A 65 -4.15 10.97 -8.56
CA GLU A 65 -3.15 11.30 -7.55
C GLU A 65 -2.76 10.08 -6.70
N ALA A 66 -3.74 9.29 -6.25
CA ALA A 66 -3.49 8.07 -5.50
C ALA A 66 -2.72 7.02 -6.33
N PHE A 67 -3.06 6.88 -7.62
CA PHE A 67 -2.34 6.00 -8.54
C PHE A 67 -0.89 6.46 -8.75
N GLU A 68 -0.69 7.77 -8.95
CA GLU A 68 0.65 8.35 -9.09
C GLU A 68 1.48 8.13 -7.82
N ARG A 69 0.92 8.35 -6.63
CA ARG A 69 1.61 8.05 -5.36
C ARG A 69 2.00 6.58 -5.26
N PHE A 70 1.12 5.65 -5.65
CA PHE A 70 1.42 4.21 -5.70
C PHE A 70 2.59 3.92 -6.65
N VAL A 71 2.54 4.42 -7.89
CA VAL A 71 3.59 4.18 -8.89
C VAL A 71 4.92 4.80 -8.46
N THR A 72 4.90 6.04 -7.94
CA THR A 72 6.11 6.70 -7.41
C THR A 72 6.74 5.88 -6.29
N SER A 73 5.93 5.38 -5.35
CA SER A 73 6.39 4.53 -4.25
C SER A 73 7.00 3.20 -4.76
N ALA A 74 6.35 2.56 -5.73
CA ALA A 74 6.84 1.32 -6.34
C ALA A 74 8.16 1.53 -7.10
N VAL A 75 8.28 2.62 -7.87
CA VAL A 75 9.51 2.99 -8.59
C VAL A 75 10.65 3.32 -7.62
N ALA A 76 10.37 4.09 -6.57
CA ALA A 76 11.36 4.42 -5.53
C ALA A 76 11.91 3.14 -4.88
N PHE A 77 11.02 2.21 -4.52
CA PHE A 77 11.39 0.90 -4.00
C PHE A 77 12.25 0.10 -4.97
N TYR A 78 11.83 -0.02 -6.24
CA TYR A 78 12.56 -0.77 -7.27
C TYR A 78 13.97 -0.21 -7.53
N LEU A 79 14.11 1.12 -7.53
CA LEU A 79 15.40 1.80 -7.72
C LEU A 79 16.26 1.84 -6.46
N GLY A 80 15.78 1.31 -5.33
CA GLY A 80 16.48 1.36 -4.05
C GLY A 80 16.62 2.77 -3.46
N LYS A 81 15.86 3.74 -3.96
CA LYS A 81 15.81 5.11 -3.46
C LYS A 81 14.75 5.13 -2.35
N ARG A 82 15.20 5.10 -1.09
CA ARG A 82 14.33 5.25 0.08
C ARG A 82 14.58 6.61 0.71
#